data_AF-A0A962IRX4-F1
#
_entry.id   AF-A0A962IRX4-F1
#
_cell.length_a   1.000
_cell.length_b   1.000
_cell.length_c   1.000
_cell.angle_alpha   90.00
_cell.angle_beta   90.00
_cell.angle_gamma   90.00
#
_symmetry.space_group_name_H-M   'P 1'
#
loop_
_entity.id
_entity.type
_entity.pdbx_description
1 polymer ?
#
loop_
_entity_poly.entity_id
_entity_poly.type
_entity_poly.pdbx_seq_one_letter_code
_entity_poly.pdbx_strand_id
1 'polypeptide(L)'
;FGTDSRMDYTIIGSAVNLASRIESAAEPGQIFISEDTRLLVRNDFRCELASTIVPRGFSKETRLYRVQLDHVMDKTWKIDEEGVHFRIDPARLDAQTLTAVEELLKNQTNS
;
A
#
# COMPACT_ATOMS: atom_id res chain seq x y z
N PHE A 1 22.92 -25.02 -26.43
CA PHE A 1 22.52 -23.76 -27.08
C PHE A 1 22.36 -22.70 -26.01
N GLY A 2 23.06 -21.57 -26.13
CA GLY A 2 22.99 -20.45 -25.19
C GLY A 2 24.37 -19.87 -24.92
N THR A 3 24.71 -18.82 -25.66
CA THR A 3 25.97 -18.07 -25.66
C THR A 3 26.18 -17.24 -24.40
N ASP A 4 27.43 -16.88 -24.14
CA ASP A 4 28.04 -16.21 -22.98
C ASP A 4 27.53 -14.76 -22.69
N SER A 5 26.23 -14.46 -22.89
CA SER A 5 25.70 -13.09 -22.79
C SER A 5 24.32 -12.92 -22.14
N ARG A 6 23.80 -13.93 -21.43
CA ARG A 6 22.62 -13.78 -20.55
C ARG A 6 22.81 -14.57 -19.27
N MET A 7 23.34 -13.92 -18.23
CA MET A 7 23.19 -14.43 -16.87
C MET A 7 21.81 -14.03 -16.36
N ASP A 8 20.91 -15.00 -16.29
CA ASP A 8 19.60 -14.80 -15.67
C ASP A 8 19.77 -14.78 -14.14
N TYR A 9 19.79 -13.59 -13.53
CA TYR A 9 19.83 -13.43 -12.07
C TYR A 9 18.45 -13.72 -11.48
N THR A 10 18.15 -15.00 -11.31
CA THR A 10 16.89 -15.46 -10.73
C THR A 10 17.06 -15.85 -9.27
N ILE A 11 16.18 -15.36 -8.41
CA ILE A 11 16.09 -15.81 -7.02
C ILE A 11 15.27 -17.10 -7.02
N ILE A 12 15.87 -18.19 -6.51
CA ILE A 12 15.23 -19.50 -6.38
C ILE A 12 15.21 -19.85 -4.89
N GLY A 13 14.07 -20.27 -4.35
CA GLY A 13 13.99 -20.69 -2.96
C GLY A 13 12.57 -20.80 -2.42
N SER A 14 12.48 -21.29 -1.17
CA SER A 14 11.20 -21.45 -0.46
C SER A 14 10.43 -20.13 -0.34
N ALA A 15 11.11 -19.00 -0.13
CA ALA A 15 10.48 -17.68 -0.06
C ALA A 15 9.72 -17.30 -1.35
N VAL A 16 10.31 -17.60 -2.52
CA VAL A 16 9.68 -17.34 -3.83
C VAL A 16 8.46 -18.24 -4.02
N ASN A 17 8.57 -19.51 -3.64
CA ASN A 17 7.45 -20.44 -3.67
C ASN A 17 6.32 -19.97 -2.74
N LEU A 18 6.65 -19.50 -1.53
CA LEU A 18 5.65 -18.97 -0.60
C LEU A 18 4.95 -17.75 -1.19
N ALA A 19 5.70 -16.78 -1.72
CA ALA A 19 5.15 -15.58 -2.34
C ALA A 19 4.18 -15.93 -3.48
N SER A 20 4.55 -16.87 -4.36
CA SER A 20 3.67 -17.35 -5.44
C SER A 20 2.37 -17.99 -4.90
N ARG A 21 2.43 -18.72 -3.77
CA ARG A 21 1.22 -19.30 -3.15
C ARG A 21 0.34 -18.24 -2.50
N ILE A 22 0.95 -17.23 -1.88
CA ILE A 22 0.23 -16.09 -1.29
C ILE A 22 -0.48 -15.29 -2.39
N GLU A 23 0.23 -15.00 -3.49
CA GLU A 23 -0.32 -14.32 -4.67
C GLU A 23 -1.50 -15.11 -5.27
N SER A 24 -1.35 -16.43 -5.42
CA SER A 24 -2.42 -17.30 -5.96
C SER A 24 -3.68 -17.31 -5.10
N ALA A 25 -3.59 -16.94 -3.82
CA ALA A 25 -4.71 -16.84 -2.91
C ALA A 25 -5.37 -15.45 -2.91
N ALA A 26 -4.74 -14.45 -3.53
CA ALA A 26 -5.26 -13.09 -3.63
C ALA A 26 -6.20 -12.95 -4.83
N GLU A 27 -7.29 -12.21 -4.65
CA GLU A 27 -8.13 -11.78 -5.76
C GLU A 27 -7.50 -10.55 -6.45
N PRO A 28 -7.86 -10.24 -7.71
CA PRO A 28 -7.39 -9.05 -8.39
C PRO A 28 -7.62 -7.78 -7.56
N GLY A 29 -6.57 -6.96 -7.42
CA GLY A 29 -6.60 -5.74 -6.60
C GLY A 29 -6.36 -5.95 -5.10
N GLN A 30 -6.21 -7.20 -4.64
CA GLN A 30 -5.82 -7.49 -3.27
C GLN A 30 -4.30 -7.67 -3.17
N ILE A 31 -3.73 -7.17 -2.08
CA ILE A 31 -2.33 -7.37 -1.73
C ILE A 31 -2.28 -8.13 -0.42
N PHE A 32 -1.82 -9.39 -0.49
CA PHE A 32 -1.56 -10.20 0.70
C PHE A 32 -0.08 -10.28 1.00
N ILE A 33 0.24 -10.19 2.29
CA ILE A 33 1.59 -10.36 2.82
C ILE A 33 1.59 -11.41 3.95
N SER A 34 2.73 -12.07 4.13
CA SER A 34 2.93 -12.97 5.27
C SER A 34 3.03 -12.20 6.59
N GLU A 35 2.92 -12.93 7.71
CA GLU A 35 3.15 -12.37 9.04
C GLU A 35 4.55 -11.74 9.18
N ASP A 36 5.58 -12.38 8.63
CA ASP A 36 6.96 -11.88 8.68
C ASP A 36 7.09 -10.54 7.95
N THR A 37 6.56 -10.45 6.73
CA THR A 37 6.57 -9.20 5.97
C THR A 37 5.78 -8.11 6.68
N ARG A 38 4.62 -8.44 7.27
CA ARG A 38 3.84 -7.49 8.08
C ARG A 38 4.66 -6.93 9.22
N LEU A 39 5.42 -7.75 9.94
CA LEU A 39 6.23 -7.27 11.08
C LEU A 39 7.27 -6.23 10.65
N LEU A 40 7.77 -6.32 9.41
CA LEU A 40 8.72 -5.37 8.84
C LEU A 40 8.07 -4.07 8.39
N VAL A 41 6.85 -4.12 7.83
CA VAL A 41 6.19 -2.98 7.18
C VAL A 41 5.04 -2.37 7.99
N ARG A 42 4.72 -2.91 9.16
CA ARG A 42 3.57 -2.50 10.01
C ARG A 42 3.55 -1.03 10.41
N ASN A 43 4.68 -0.34 10.34
CA ASN A 43 4.78 1.08 10.67
C ASN A 43 4.43 1.99 9.48
N ASP A 44 4.56 1.47 8.25
CA ASP A 44 4.37 2.23 7.02
C ASP A 44 3.01 1.92 6.37
N PHE A 45 2.49 0.70 6.57
CA PHE A 45 1.23 0.26 5.98
C PHE A 45 0.28 -0.30 7.04
N ARG A 46 -1.02 0.03 6.89
CA ARG A 46 -2.08 -0.62 7.64
C ARG A 46 -2.31 -2.01 7.07
N CYS A 47 -2.26 -3.01 7.95
CA CYS A 47 -2.45 -4.40 7.57
C CYS A 47 -3.46 -5.08 8.50
N GLU A 48 -4.44 -5.77 7.93
CA GLU A 48 -5.46 -6.52 8.66
C GLU A 48 -5.30 -8.02 8.42
N LEU A 49 -5.59 -8.84 9.44
CA LEU A 49 -5.57 -10.29 9.27
C LEU A 49 -6.76 -10.69 8.38
N ALA A 50 -6.49 -11.30 7.23
CA ALA A 50 -7.51 -11.66 6.27
C ALA A 50 -7.85 -13.16 6.32
N SER A 51 -6.83 -14.02 6.32
CA SER A 51 -7.02 -15.47 6.32
C SER A 51 -5.76 -16.19 6.82
N THR A 52 -5.84 -17.51 6.92
CA THR A 52 -4.70 -18.39 7.20
C THR A 52 -4.71 -19.52 6.19
N ILE A 53 -3.55 -19.82 5.61
CA ILE A 53 -3.39 -20.89 4.63
C ILE A 53 -2.31 -21.86 5.09
N VAL A 54 -2.36 -23.10 4.58
CA VAL A 54 -1.26 -24.06 4.68
C VAL A 54 -0.68 -24.23 3.28
N PRO A 55 0.34 -23.45 2.90
CA PRO A 55 0.88 -23.50 1.55
C PRO A 55 1.48 -24.88 1.28
N ARG A 56 1.24 -25.42 0.08
CA ARG A 56 1.78 -26.73 -0.32
C ARG A 56 3.30 -26.73 -0.21
N GLY A 57 3.86 -27.70 0.51
CA GLY A 57 5.30 -27.79 0.78
C GLY A 57 5.77 -27.07 2.05
N PHE A 58 4.84 -26.51 2.83
CA PHE A 58 5.11 -25.91 4.13
C PHE A 58 4.34 -26.68 5.21
N SER A 59 5.00 -26.98 6.33
CA SER A 59 4.40 -27.66 7.48
C SER A 59 3.69 -26.69 8.43
N LYS A 60 4.01 -25.39 8.36
CA LYS A 60 3.47 -24.36 9.23
C LYS A 60 2.35 -23.59 8.52
N GLU A 61 1.27 -23.34 9.25
CA GLU A 61 0.23 -22.41 8.79
C GLU A 61 0.81 -21.00 8.63
N THR A 62 0.43 -20.32 7.56
CA THR A 62 0.85 -18.96 7.25
C THR A 62 -0.36 -18.04 7.32
N ARG A 63 -0.30 -17.06 8.22
CA ARG A 63 -1.29 -15.98 8.30
C ARG A 63 -1.08 -15.01 7.15
N LEU A 64 -2.16 -14.70 6.44
CA LEU A 64 -2.20 -13.71 5.38
C LEU A 64 -2.82 -12.43 5.89
N TYR A 65 -2.11 -11.34 5.67
CA TYR A 65 -2.57 -10.01 6.00
C TYR A 65 -2.86 -9.23 4.74
N ARG A 66 -4.03 -8.60 4.67
CA ARG A 66 -4.38 -7.68 3.60
C ARG A 66 -3.76 -6.32 3.90
N VAL A 67 -3.05 -5.78 2.91
CA VAL A 67 -2.55 -4.40 2.96
C VAL A 67 -3.67 -3.47 2.53
N GLN A 68 -4.01 -2.53 3.40
CA GLN A 68 -4.89 -1.43 3.07
C GLN A 68 -4.02 -0.33 2.47
N LEU A 69 -4.08 -0.19 1.14
CA LEU A 69 -3.55 0.98 0.47
C LEU A 69 -4.54 2.10 0.76
N ASP A 70 -4.27 2.87 1.82
CA ASP A 70 -4.94 4.15 2.00
C ASP A 70 -4.61 4.97 0.75
N HIS A 71 -5.53 4.98 -0.21
CA HIS A 71 -5.48 5.88 -1.35
C HIS A 71 -5.82 7.26 -0.79
N VAL A 72 -4.92 7.80 0.04
CA VAL A 72 -4.89 9.22 0.31
C VAL A 72 -4.52 9.79 -1.05
N MET A 73 -5.55 10.15 -1.82
CA MET A 73 -5.37 11.19 -2.82
C MET A 73 -4.67 12.29 -2.07
N ASP A 74 -3.38 12.46 -2.33
CA ASP A 74 -2.57 13.50 -1.75
C ASP A 74 -3.16 14.79 -2.35
N LYS A 75 -4.26 15.26 -1.77
CA LYS A 75 -4.90 16.55 -2.04
C LYS A 75 -4.00 17.62 -1.42
N THR A 76 -2.75 17.60 -1.82
CA THR A 76 -1.72 18.53 -1.41
C THR A 76 -1.82 19.68 -2.39
N TRP A 77 -2.66 20.66 -2.04
CA TRP A 77 -2.76 21.89 -2.80
C TRP A 77 -1.47 22.67 -2.57
N LYS A 78 -0.67 22.83 -3.63
CA LYS A 78 0.48 23.72 -3.64
C LYS A 78 0.00 25.11 -4.04
N ILE A 79 0.27 26.10 -3.20
CA ILE A 79 0.11 27.51 -3.52
C ILE A 79 1.53 28.04 -3.70
N ASP A 80 1.88 28.40 -4.93
CA ASP A 80 3.19 28.94 -5.27
C ASP A 80 3.17 30.46 -5.09
N GLU A 81 3.81 30.89 -4.00
CA GLU A 81 4.61 32.09 -3.77
C GLU A 81 4.62 32.29 -2.24
N GLU A 82 5.77 32.06 -1.61
CA GLU A 82 5.98 32.05 -0.15
C GLU A 82 5.43 30.83 0.63
N GLY A 83 5.81 29.62 0.20
CA GLY A 83 6.34 28.60 1.12
C GLY A 83 5.49 28.12 2.29
N VAL A 84 4.17 27.92 2.12
CA VAL A 84 3.35 27.22 3.12
C VAL A 84 2.75 25.94 2.54
N HIS A 85 3.16 24.79 3.09
CA HIS A 85 2.58 23.48 2.78
C HIS A 85 1.58 23.08 3.86
N PHE A 86 0.29 23.12 3.54
CA PHE A 86 -0.75 22.56 4.41
C PHE A 86 -1.08 21.12 3.98
N ARG A 87 -0.93 20.18 4.92
CA ARG A 87 -1.35 18.79 4.76
C ARG A 87 -2.61 18.59 5.57
N ILE A 88 -3.75 18.44 4.90
CA ILE A 88 -5.04 18.26 5.56
C ILE A 88 -5.48 16.82 5.34
N ASP A 89 -5.76 16.11 6.43
CA ASP A 89 -6.33 14.77 6.41
C ASP A 89 -7.86 14.88 6.38
N PRO A 90 -8.53 14.61 5.24
CA PRO A 90 -9.98 14.74 5.11
C PRO A 90 -10.75 13.77 6.00
N ALA A 91 -10.14 12.69 6.48
CA ALA A 91 -10.79 11.75 7.40
C ALA A 91 -10.91 12.30 8.83
N ARG A 92 -10.20 13.40 9.15
CA ARG A 92 -10.22 14.06 10.47
C ARG A 92 -10.92 15.41 10.46
N LEU A 93 -11.50 15.80 9.33
CA LEU A 93 -12.29 17.01 9.20
C LEU A 93 -13.76 16.69 9.45
N ASP A 94 -14.42 17.50 10.27
CA ASP A 94 -15.87 17.46 10.35
C ASP A 94 -16.50 18.09 9.09
N ALA A 95 -17.79 17.81 8.88
CA ALA A 95 -18.51 18.28 7.70
C ALA A 95 -18.55 19.81 7.60
N GLN A 96 -18.51 20.53 8.74
CA GLN A 96 -18.50 21.99 8.78
C GLN A 96 -17.16 22.57 8.30
N THR A 97 -16.06 21.95 8.71
CA THR A 97 -14.71 22.37 8.33
C THR A 97 -14.42 22.06 6.86
N LEU A 98 -14.94 20.96 6.32
CA LEU A 98 -14.85 20.66 4.88
C LEU A 98 -15.52 21.74 4.03
N THR A 99 -16.72 22.16 4.39
CA THR A 99 -17.44 23.23 3.67
C THR A 99 -16.70 24.56 3.75
N ALA A 100 -16.17 24.91 4.94
CA ALA A 100 -15.40 26.13 5.12
C ALA A 100 -14.09 26.16 4.30
N VAL A 101 -13.38 25.01 4.22
CA VAL A 101 -12.17 24.89 3.39
C VAL A 101 -12.50 24.97 1.90
N GLU A 102 -13.59 24.37 1.44
CA GLU A 102 -14.03 24.47 0.05
C GLU A 102 -14.41 25.91 -0.36
N GLU A 103 -15.05 26.67 0.53
CA GLU A 103 -15.36 28.09 0.28
C GLU A 103 -14.11 28.96 0.22
N LEU A 104 -13.15 28.73 1.13
CA LEU A 104 -11.88 29.47 1.13
C LEU A 104 -11.06 29.23 -0.15
N LEU A 105 -11.07 28.01 -0.68
CA LEU A 105 -10.34 27.68 -1.91
C LEU A 105 -10.99 28.28 -3.16
N LYS A 106 -12.32 28.34 -3.24
CA LYS A 106 -13.04 28.95 -4.38
C LYS A 106 -12.78 30.45 -4.50
N ASN A 107 -12.60 31.15 -3.38
CA ASN A 107 -12.35 32.59 -3.37
C ASN A 107 -10.94 32.98 -3.82
N GLN A 108 -9.99 32.03 -3.89
CA GLN A 108 -8.62 32.27 -4.34
C GLN A 108 -8.42 32.01 -5.85
N THR A 109 -9.38 31.42 -6.55
CA THR A 109 -9.27 31.14 -8.01
C THR A 109 -9.87 32.26 -8.89
N ASN A 110 -10.32 33.37 -8.30
CA ASN A 110 -11.01 34.47 -8.99
C ASN A 110 -10.21 35.80 -9.02
N SER A 111 -8.88 35.75 -9.05
CA SER A 111 -8.04 36.93 -9.36
C SER A 111 -6.91 36.56 -10.30
#